data_AF-A0A1G1DY15-F1
#
_entry.id   AF-A0A1G1DY15-F1
#
_cell.length_a   1.000
_cell.length_b   1.000
_cell.length_c   1.000
_cell.angle_alpha   90.00
_cell.angle_beta   90.00
_cell.angle_gamma   90.00
#
_symmetry.space_group_name_H-M   'P 1'
#
loop_
_entity.id
_entity.type
_entity.pdbx_description
1 polymer ?
#
loop_
_entity_poly.entity_id
_entity_poly.type
_entity_poly.pdbx_seq_one_letter_code
_entity_poly.pdbx_strand_id
1 'polypeptide(L)'
;MDNLTKEILAEKENVENVLNNLKEAMARTEKTVIELSAIATFLHNIYNGIENILKQILKGKNIKISRSETWHKDLLNTSVSLGIISENLSDKLYEYLSFRHFFIHAYGFMLEEAQLEDLSKNIPEIWSQFLREIENFYQTKK
;
A
#
# COMPACT_ATOMS: atom_id res chain seq x y z
N MET A 1 -3.33 14.10 -13.52
CA MET A 1 -2.50 12.97 -14.01
C MET A 1 -1.26 13.38 -14.81
N ASP A 2 -1.22 14.51 -15.55
CA ASP A 2 -0.09 14.92 -16.43
C ASP A 2 1.30 15.10 -15.79
N ASN A 3 1.44 14.98 -14.47
CA ASN A 3 2.70 15.22 -13.76
C ASN A 3 3.33 13.96 -13.15
N LEU A 4 2.73 12.78 -13.34
CA LEU A 4 3.26 11.51 -12.84
C LEU A 4 4.22 10.87 -13.85
N THR A 5 5.29 10.24 -13.36
CA THR A 5 6.21 9.52 -14.23
C THR A 5 5.55 8.24 -14.77
N LYS A 6 6.07 7.71 -15.88
CA LYS A 6 5.57 6.45 -16.47
C LYS A 6 5.64 5.29 -15.48
N GLU A 7 6.66 5.25 -14.63
CA GLU A 7 6.82 4.21 -13.61
C GLU A 7 5.74 4.30 -12.53
N ILE A 8 5.36 5.51 -12.09
CA ILE A 8 4.28 5.69 -11.11
C ILE A 8 2.93 5.28 -11.71
N LEU A 9 2.69 5.63 -12.98
CA LEU A 9 1.46 5.23 -13.68
C LEU A 9 1.34 3.71 -13.84
N ALA A 10 2.43 3.04 -14.20
CA ALA A 10 2.46 1.58 -14.28
C ALA A 10 2.20 0.93 -12.91
N GLU A 11 2.80 1.46 -11.84
CA GLU A 11 2.57 0.92 -10.49
C GLU A 11 1.14 1.15 -10.01
N LYS A 12 0.54 2.30 -10.34
CA LYS A 12 -0.88 2.58 -10.09
C LYS A 12 -1.77 1.53 -10.78
N GLU A 13 -1.53 1.25 -12.06
CA GLU A 13 -2.28 0.23 -12.80
C GLU A 13 -2.13 -1.16 -12.18
N ASN A 14 -0.92 -1.54 -11.76
CA ASN A 14 -0.68 -2.79 -11.05
C ASN A 14 -1.52 -2.89 -9.77
N VAL A 15 -1.52 -1.83 -8.94
CA VAL A 15 -2.31 -1.81 -7.70
C VAL A 15 -3.80 -1.88 -7.98
N GLU A 16 -4.30 -1.18 -9.00
CA GLU A 16 -5.70 -1.22 -9.41
C GLU A 16 -6.14 -2.63 -9.86
N ASN A 17 -5.28 -3.34 -10.59
CA ASN A 17 -5.52 -4.74 -10.95
C ASN A 17 -5.58 -5.65 -9.72
N VAL A 18 -4.69 -5.44 -8.73
CA VAL A 18 -4.70 -6.21 -7.48
C VAL A 18 -5.94 -5.89 -6.63
N LEU A 19 -6.39 -4.63 -6.59
CA LEU A 19 -7.64 -4.24 -5.91
C LEU A 19 -8.86 -4.93 -6.51
N ASN A 20 -8.90 -5.09 -7.85
CA ASN A 20 -9.95 -5.85 -8.51
C ASN A 20 -9.91 -7.34 -8.10
N ASN A 21 -8.73 -7.95 -8.09
CA ASN A 21 -8.57 -9.34 -7.62
C ASN A 21 -8.96 -9.51 -6.15
N LEU A 22 -8.64 -8.53 -5.30
CA LEU A 22 -9.05 -8.51 -3.90
C LEU A 22 -10.58 -8.48 -3.79
N LYS A 23 -11.24 -7.61 -4.55
CA LYS A 23 -12.70 -7.52 -4.57
C LYS A 23 -13.34 -8.86 -4.98
N GLU A 24 -12.82 -9.53 -5.99
CA GLU A 24 -13.30 -10.84 -6.42
C GLU A 24 -13.10 -11.91 -5.33
N ALA A 25 -11.93 -11.93 -4.68
CA ALA A 25 -11.66 -12.87 -3.60
C ALA A 25 -12.58 -12.63 -2.38
N MET A 26 -12.81 -11.37 -2.03
CA MET A 26 -13.73 -10.97 -0.97
C MET A 26 -15.18 -11.37 -1.27
N ALA A 27 -15.59 -11.38 -2.54
CA ALA A 27 -16.95 -11.77 -2.94
C ALA A 27 -17.24 -13.28 -2.87
N ARG A 28 -16.23 -14.14 -2.70
CA ARG A 28 -16.44 -15.60 -2.56
C ARG A 28 -17.18 -15.95 -1.26
N THR A 29 -18.16 -16.85 -1.32
CA THR A 29 -18.97 -17.22 -0.14
C THR A 29 -18.18 -17.99 0.92
N GLU A 30 -17.30 -18.90 0.48
CA GLU A 30 -16.45 -19.67 1.39
C GLU A 30 -15.06 -19.03 1.48
N LYS A 31 -14.52 -18.95 2.69
CA LYS A 31 -13.20 -18.39 2.98
C LYS A 31 -12.32 -19.47 3.60
N THR A 32 -11.85 -20.39 2.76
CA THR A 32 -10.88 -21.39 3.22
C THR A 32 -9.49 -20.76 3.33
N VAL A 33 -8.51 -21.53 3.80
CA VAL A 33 -7.10 -21.12 3.82
C VAL A 33 -6.61 -20.65 2.44
N ILE A 34 -7.18 -21.15 1.33
CA ILE A 34 -6.83 -20.74 -0.03
C ILE A 34 -7.27 -19.30 -0.28
N GLU A 35 -8.54 -18.98 -0.02
CA GLU A 35 -9.07 -17.62 -0.18
C GLU A 35 -8.39 -16.63 0.78
N LEU A 36 -8.19 -17.03 2.04
CA LEU A 36 -7.50 -16.19 3.02
C LEU A 36 -6.05 -15.91 2.60
N SER A 37 -5.34 -16.92 2.08
CA SER A 37 -3.98 -16.73 1.57
C SER A 37 -3.94 -15.81 0.35
N ALA A 38 -4.92 -15.91 -0.54
CA ALA A 38 -5.05 -15.01 -1.69
C ALA A 38 -5.33 -13.57 -1.25
N ILE A 39 -6.29 -13.36 -0.33
CA ILE A 39 -6.62 -12.04 0.23
C ILE A 39 -5.40 -11.41 0.90
N ALA A 40 -4.70 -12.17 1.75
CA ALA A 40 -3.48 -11.73 2.41
C ALA A 40 -2.40 -11.31 1.41
N THR A 41 -2.23 -12.09 0.33
CA THR A 41 -1.29 -11.78 -0.76
C THR A 41 -1.69 -10.49 -1.49
N PHE A 42 -2.98 -10.28 -1.77
CA PHE A 42 -3.45 -9.07 -2.44
C PHE A 42 -3.27 -7.82 -1.56
N LEU A 43 -3.59 -7.90 -0.27
CA LEU A 43 -3.32 -6.82 0.69
C LEU A 43 -1.84 -6.47 0.75
N HIS A 44 -0.98 -7.48 0.83
CA HIS A 44 0.47 -7.31 0.79
C HIS A 44 0.92 -6.61 -0.49
N ASN A 45 0.44 -7.06 -1.65
CA ASN A 45 0.81 -6.51 -2.95
C ASN A 45 0.36 -5.06 -3.13
N ILE A 46 -0.84 -4.70 -2.66
CA ILE A 46 -1.34 -3.32 -2.69
C ILE A 46 -0.42 -2.42 -1.85
N TYR A 47 -0.11 -2.82 -0.62
CA TYR A 47 0.79 -2.06 0.24
C TYR A 47 2.20 -1.94 -0.36
N ASN A 48 2.73 -3.01 -0.95
CA ASN A 48 4.03 -3.00 -1.62
C ASN A 48 4.03 -2.02 -2.82
N GLY A 49 2.92 -1.92 -3.55
CA GLY A 49 2.75 -0.94 -4.62
C GLY A 49 2.73 0.51 -4.13
N ILE A 50 2.09 0.78 -3.00
CA ILE A 50 2.17 2.08 -2.30
C ILE A 50 3.62 2.43 -1.97
N GLU A 51 4.37 1.48 -1.37
CA GLU A 51 5.78 1.68 -1.06
C GLU A 51 6.63 1.95 -2.32
N ASN A 52 6.36 1.25 -3.41
CA ASN A 52 7.07 1.44 -4.68
C ASN A 52 6.82 2.82 -5.27
N ILE A 53 5.57 3.32 -5.24
CA ILE A 53 5.26 4.69 -5.67
C ILE A 53 6.03 5.71 -4.82
N LEU A 54 5.99 5.57 -3.49
CA LEU A 54 6.72 6.47 -2.59
C LEU A 54 8.23 6.45 -2.86
N LYS A 55 8.84 5.26 -3.06
CA LYS A 55 10.26 5.15 -3.42
C LYS A 55 10.58 5.89 -4.71
N GLN A 56 9.71 5.78 -5.73
CA GLN A 56 9.93 6.45 -7.01
C GLN A 56 9.84 7.98 -6.88
N ILE A 57 8.90 8.48 -6.06
CA ILE A 57 8.79 9.91 -5.77
C ILE A 57 10.06 10.41 -5.05
N LEU A 58 10.54 9.70 -4.02
CA LEU A 58 11.76 10.06 -3.29
C LEU A 58 13.00 10.01 -4.18
N LYS A 59 13.10 8.99 -5.03
CA LYS A 59 14.17 8.87 -6.03
C LYS A 59 14.19 10.06 -6.98
N GLY A 60 13.01 10.51 -7.46
CA GLY A 60 12.88 11.72 -8.27
C GLY A 60 13.33 13.00 -7.56
N LYS A 61 13.38 12.99 -6.22
CA LYS A 61 13.92 14.07 -5.39
C LYS A 61 15.38 13.88 -4.97
N ASN A 62 16.05 12.86 -5.50
CA ASN A 62 17.41 12.47 -5.12
C ASN A 62 17.56 12.17 -3.62
N ILE A 63 16.47 11.72 -2.97
CA ILE A 63 16.45 11.31 -1.56
C ILE A 63 16.62 9.80 -1.51
N LYS A 64 17.64 9.34 -0.79
CA LYS A 64 17.92 7.91 -0.60
C LYS A 64 17.36 7.46 0.75
N ILE A 65 16.60 6.38 0.72
CA ILE A 65 16.24 5.63 1.93
C ILE A 65 17.33 4.59 2.21
N SER A 66 17.85 4.58 3.43
CA SER A 66 18.80 3.56 3.88
C SER A 66 18.15 2.18 3.90
N ARG A 67 18.87 1.14 3.48
CA ARG A 67 18.41 -0.26 3.55
C ARG A 67 18.62 -0.84 4.96
N SER A 68 17.99 -0.24 5.95
CA SER A 68 17.91 -0.73 7.34
C SER A 68 16.79 -1.76 7.48
N GLU A 69 16.72 -2.50 8.60
CA GLU A 69 15.56 -3.37 8.90
C GLU A 69 14.25 -2.56 9.01
N THR A 70 14.35 -1.29 9.37
CA THR A 70 13.23 -0.35 9.53
C THR A 70 12.92 0.45 8.27
N TRP A 71 13.53 0.13 7.11
CA TRP A 71 13.47 1.00 5.93
C TRP A 71 12.03 1.32 5.49
N HIS A 72 11.10 0.39 5.68
CA HIS A 72 9.69 0.55 5.37
C HIS A 72 9.03 1.66 6.21
N LYS A 73 9.32 1.67 7.52
CA LYS A 73 8.89 2.72 8.44
C LYS A 73 9.54 4.05 8.10
N ASP A 74 10.84 4.02 7.79
CA ASP A 74 11.60 5.22 7.43
C ASP A 74 11.09 5.84 6.12
N LEU A 75 10.62 5.02 5.17
CA LEU A 75 9.96 5.46 3.95
C LEU A 75 8.69 6.27 4.23
N LEU A 76 7.79 5.76 5.10
CA LEU A 76 6.57 6.48 5.47
C LEU A 76 6.87 7.79 6.19
N ASN A 77 7.76 7.76 7.19
CA ASN A 77 8.15 8.95 7.95
C ASN A 77 8.78 10.02 7.06
N THR A 78 9.65 9.61 6.13
CA THR A 78 10.27 10.54 5.18
C THR A 78 9.22 11.14 4.26
N SER A 79 8.28 10.34 3.75
CA SER A 79 7.18 10.81 2.92
C SER A 79 6.28 11.83 3.63
N VAL A 80 6.00 11.63 4.93
CA VAL A 80 5.31 12.62 5.77
C VAL A 80 6.12 13.90 5.91
N SER A 81 7.41 13.81 6.27
CA SER A 81 8.27 14.99 6.48
C SER A 81 8.42 15.87 5.24
N LEU A 82 8.27 15.30 4.05
CA LEU A 82 8.35 16.00 2.76
C LEU A 82 7.00 16.50 2.25
N GLY A 83 5.92 16.21 2.98
CA GLY A 83 4.54 16.52 2.61
C GLY A 83 4.04 15.73 1.40
N ILE A 84 4.59 14.54 1.13
CA ILE A 84 4.12 13.65 0.05
C ILE A 84 2.79 13.01 0.45
N ILE A 85 2.71 12.59 1.72
CA ILE A 85 1.49 12.09 2.36
C ILE A 85 1.29 12.80 3.69
N SER A 86 0.05 12.79 4.18
CA SER A 86 -0.34 13.28 5.49
C SER A 86 0.05 12.30 6.60
N GLU A 87 0.19 12.82 7.82
CA GLU A 87 0.38 11.98 9.02
C GLU A 87 -0.81 11.03 9.21
N ASN A 88 -2.04 11.51 8.99
CA ASN A 88 -3.24 10.67 9.06
C ASN A 88 -3.22 9.50 8.08
N LEU A 89 -2.77 9.71 6.83
CA LEU A 89 -2.63 8.61 5.87
C LEU A 89 -1.52 7.65 6.30
N SER A 90 -0.40 8.17 6.80
CA SER A 90 0.69 7.36 7.31
C SER A 90 0.23 6.44 8.46
N ASP A 91 -0.57 6.95 9.40
CA ASP A 91 -1.12 6.17 10.52
C ASP A 91 -1.97 4.98 10.02
N LYS A 92 -2.81 5.20 9.01
CA LYS A 92 -3.58 4.11 8.38
C LYS A 92 -2.65 3.11 7.68
N LEU A 93 -1.62 3.59 6.98
CA LEU A 93 -0.65 2.73 6.29
C LEU A 93 0.22 1.91 7.26
N TYR A 94 0.40 2.36 8.51
CA TYR A 94 1.10 1.59 9.54
C TYR A 94 0.40 0.27 9.90
N GLU A 95 -0.93 0.20 9.78
CA GLU A 95 -1.67 -1.05 9.96
C GLU A 95 -1.29 -2.08 8.89
N TYR A 96 -1.14 -1.65 7.63
CA TYR A 96 -0.72 -2.50 6.52
C TYR A 96 0.77 -2.84 6.57
N LEU A 97 1.61 -1.93 7.06
CA LEU A 97 3.01 -2.24 7.39
C LEU A 97 3.09 -3.35 8.43
N SER A 98 2.29 -3.24 9.50
CA SER A 98 2.24 -4.22 10.59
C SER A 98 1.72 -5.57 10.08
N PHE A 99 0.65 -5.55 9.30
CA PHE A 99 0.13 -6.74 8.62
C PHE A 99 1.17 -7.38 7.72
N ARG A 100 1.91 -6.59 6.94
CA ARG A 100 3.02 -7.08 6.12
C ARG A 100 4.04 -7.83 6.97
N HIS A 101 4.51 -7.25 8.08
CA HIS A 101 5.49 -7.90 8.96
C HIS A 101 4.98 -9.21 9.53
N PHE A 102 3.70 -9.28 9.89
CA PHE A 102 3.06 -10.52 10.28
C PHE A 102 3.02 -11.53 9.12
N PHE A 103 2.49 -11.12 7.97
CA PHE A 103 2.24 -11.97 6.81
C PHE A 103 3.51 -12.64 6.26
N ILE A 104 4.64 -11.93 6.20
CA ILE A 104 5.89 -12.50 5.69
C ILE A 104 6.43 -13.67 6.54
N HIS A 105 5.97 -13.80 7.78
CA HIS A 105 6.37 -14.86 8.71
C HIS A 105 5.23 -15.82 9.04
N ALA A 106 3.99 -15.49 8.67
CA ALA A 106 2.81 -16.29 8.98
C ALA A 106 2.68 -17.50 8.06
N TYR A 107 2.13 -18.58 8.61
CA TYR A 107 1.57 -19.67 7.81
C TYR A 107 0.11 -19.37 7.50
N GLY A 108 -0.41 -19.87 6.37
CA GLY A 108 -1.80 -19.61 5.95
C GLY A 108 -2.86 -19.95 7.01
N PHE A 109 -2.63 -20.97 7.85
CA PHE A 109 -3.56 -21.35 8.93
C PHE A 109 -3.60 -20.36 10.11
N MET A 110 -2.63 -19.44 10.18
CA MET A 110 -2.59 -18.37 11.18
C MET A 110 -3.36 -17.11 10.74
N LEU A 111 -3.85 -17.08 9.49
CA LEU A 111 -4.60 -15.95 8.97
C LEU A 111 -5.98 -15.90 9.59
N GLU A 112 -6.33 -14.76 10.19
CA GLU A 112 -7.64 -14.53 10.78
C GLU A 112 -8.56 -13.84 9.77
N GLU A 113 -9.67 -14.49 9.44
CA GLU A 113 -10.67 -13.97 8.48
C GLU A 113 -11.15 -12.57 8.86
N ALA A 114 -11.53 -12.35 10.13
CA ALA A 114 -12.02 -11.05 10.60
C ALA A 114 -11.01 -9.91 10.40
N GLN A 115 -9.71 -10.19 10.64
CA GLN A 115 -8.64 -9.21 10.43
C GLN A 115 -8.47 -8.90 8.93
N LEU A 116 -8.45 -9.94 8.09
CA LEU A 116 -8.32 -9.77 6.64
C LEU A 116 -9.53 -9.05 6.05
N GLU A 117 -10.74 -9.30 6.54
CA GLU A 117 -11.93 -8.60 6.10
C GLU A 117 -11.87 -7.10 6.41
N ASP A 118 -11.46 -6.72 7.61
CA ASP A 118 -11.36 -5.32 8.02
C ASP A 118 -10.33 -4.57 7.15
N LEU A 119 -9.13 -5.13 7.02
CA LEU A 119 -8.09 -4.57 6.14
C LEU A 119 -8.55 -4.45 4.69
N SER A 120 -9.30 -5.43 4.19
CA SER A 120 -9.82 -5.47 2.81
C SER A 120 -10.93 -4.47 2.56
N LYS A 121 -11.78 -4.19 3.56
CA LYS A 121 -12.83 -3.17 3.46
C LYS A 121 -12.25 -1.76 3.47
N ASN A 122 -11.16 -1.55 4.20
CA ASN A 122 -10.55 -0.23 4.38
C ASN A 122 -9.58 0.16 3.24
N ILE A 123 -8.88 -0.80 2.63
CA ILE A 123 -7.80 -0.50 1.66
C ILE A 123 -8.24 0.29 0.41
N PRO A 124 -9.46 0.14 -0.16
CA PRO A 124 -9.85 0.91 -1.34
C PRO A 124 -9.96 2.42 -1.06
N GLU A 125 -10.45 2.81 0.12
CA GLU A 125 -10.53 4.22 0.51
C GLU A 125 -9.14 4.77 0.81
N ILE A 126 -8.28 4.00 1.47
CA ILE A 126 -6.89 4.37 1.75
C ILE A 126 -6.12 4.57 0.44
N TRP A 127 -6.29 3.69 -0.53
CA TRP A 127 -5.71 3.84 -1.87
C TRP A 127 -6.20 5.10 -2.58
N SER A 128 -7.50 5.38 -2.49
CA SER A 128 -8.10 6.58 -3.07
C SER A 128 -7.56 7.86 -2.40
N GLN A 129 -7.43 7.86 -1.07
CA GLN A 129 -6.79 8.94 -0.32
C GLN A 129 -5.33 9.12 -0.73
N PHE A 130 -4.57 8.03 -0.83
CA PHE A 130 -3.18 8.04 -1.26
C PHE A 130 -3.02 8.69 -2.62
N LEU A 131 -3.79 8.28 -3.63
CA LEU A 131 -3.73 8.88 -4.97
C LEU A 131 -4.04 10.38 -4.95
N ARG A 132 -5.06 10.81 -4.21
CA ARG A 132 -5.39 12.24 -4.05
C ARG A 132 -4.23 13.03 -3.44
N GLU A 133 -3.58 12.50 -2.42
CA GLU A 133 -2.44 13.15 -1.77
C GLU A 133 -1.22 13.23 -2.69
N ILE A 134 -0.94 12.17 -3.46
CA ILE A 134 0.11 12.20 -4.49
C ILE A 134 -0.21 13.25 -5.56
N GLU A 135 -1.44 13.30 -6.07
CA GLU A 135 -1.82 14.31 -7.06
C GLU A 135 -1.69 15.74 -6.51
N ASN A 136 -2.15 15.99 -5.28
CA ASN A 136 -2.01 17.29 -4.62
C ASN A 136 -0.54 17.68 -4.47
N PHE A 137 0.32 16.76 -4.03
CA PHE A 137 1.76 17.00 -3.91
C PHE A 137 2.40 17.49 -5.22
N TYR A 138 1.98 16.94 -6.36
CA TYR A 138 2.47 17.36 -7.68
C TYR A 138 1.82 18.65 -8.21
N GLN A 139 0.66 19.07 -7.68
CA GLN A 139 0.01 20.33 -8.04
C GLN A 139 0.58 21.51 -7.23
N THR A 140 0.87 21.33 -5.94
CA THR A 140 1.38 22.41 -5.07
C THR A 140 2.85 22.76 -5.30
N LYS A 141 3.59 21.92 -6.05
CA LYS A 141 5.02 22.15 -6.37
C LYS A 141 5.28 22.63 -7.81
N LYS A 142 4.25 23.11 -8.51
CA LYS A 142 4.38 24.00 -9.68
C LYS A 142 4.60 25.43 -9.21
#